data_AF-A0A9D2C604-F1
#
_entry.id   AF-A0A9D2C604-F1
#
_cell.length_a   1.000
_cell.length_b   1.000
_cell.length_c   1.000
_cell.angle_alpha   90.00
_cell.angle_beta   90.00
_cell.angle_gamma   90.00
#
_symmetry.space_group_name_H-M   'P 1'
#
loop_
_entity.id
_entity.type
_entity.pdbx_description
1 polymer ?
#
loop_
_entity_poly.entity_id
_entity_poly.type
_entity_poly.pdbx_seq_one_letter_code
_entity_poly.pdbx_strand_id
1 'polypeptide(L)'
;MNETLSVYLNLDPERRIENEVLIRRIDKLLLTVGMKYSGVMNMYIPTDRQKRDQIVFQAEVLLRETDWLKDLLAYTLVGTLTNACPMEEILTDAMSNPSPEKLWYYEQYYQKTHELPHAVVVDENKQLRDGYISYLLAKKYHVPVEICEMVSAQPLRKIVKGMHVEFSDGKWRKKSDKRCIWIYSLREPVVPGDILMANTKTGADFICVHRIEYTAGREFCSKYAKIRQHMNTNMEEGESTHHEK
;
A
#
# COMPACT_ATOMS: atom_id res chain seq x y z
N MET A 1 6.00 4.15 6.69
CA MET A 1 4.80 3.34 6.43
C MET A 1 3.99 3.32 7.70
N ASN A 2 2.66 3.27 7.59
CA ASN A 2 1.77 3.32 8.75
C ASN A 2 2.09 4.51 9.68
N GLU A 3 2.30 5.69 9.09
CA GLU A 3 2.67 6.90 9.85
C GLU A 3 1.46 7.52 10.54
N THR A 4 0.27 7.34 9.97
CA THR A 4 -0.94 7.99 10.43
C THR A 4 -2.14 7.05 10.36
N LEU A 5 -3.16 7.38 11.14
CA LEU A 5 -4.49 6.77 11.09
C LEU A 5 -5.53 7.89 11.03
N SER A 6 -6.27 7.98 9.93
CA SER A 6 -7.43 8.87 9.83
C SER A 6 -8.69 8.11 10.21
N VAL A 7 -9.54 8.72 11.04
CA VAL A 7 -10.77 8.11 11.56
C VAL A 7 -11.98 8.85 11.03
N TYR A 8 -12.81 8.19 10.23
CA TYR A 8 -14.00 8.78 9.62
C TYR A 8 -15.26 8.30 10.33
N LEU A 9 -16.13 9.24 10.68
CA LEU A 9 -17.33 9.00 11.48
C LEU A 9 -18.58 9.48 10.74
N ASN A 10 -19.67 8.74 10.88
CA ASN A 10 -20.99 9.14 10.41
C ASN A 10 -21.65 10.06 11.44
N LEU A 11 -21.32 11.36 11.41
CA LEU A 11 -21.84 12.34 12.36
C LEU A 11 -22.90 13.24 11.75
N ASP A 12 -23.88 13.61 12.57
CA ASP A 12 -24.84 14.67 12.25
C ASP A 12 -24.17 16.05 12.47
N PRO A 13 -23.98 16.88 11.44
CA PRO A 13 -23.28 18.16 11.57
C PRO A 13 -23.98 19.16 12.50
N GLU A 14 -25.28 18.99 12.77
CA GLU A 14 -26.04 19.87 13.66
C GLU A 14 -25.74 19.57 15.15
N ARG A 15 -25.26 18.36 15.48
CA ARG A 15 -24.98 17.92 16.85
C ARG A 15 -23.57 18.24 17.32
N ARG A 16 -23.13 19.49 17.14
CA ARG A 16 -21.72 19.90 17.36
C ARG A 16 -21.15 19.54 18.73
N ILE A 17 -21.90 19.78 19.81
CA ILE A 17 -21.43 19.53 21.18
C ILE A 17 -21.28 18.02 21.44
N GLU A 18 -22.26 17.21 21.03
CA GLU A 18 -22.21 15.75 21.16
C GLU A 18 -21.05 15.16 20.34
N ASN A 19 -20.86 15.67 19.12
CA ASN A 19 -19.75 15.28 18.25
C ASN A 19 -18.40 15.59 18.89
N GLU A 20 -18.24 16.76 19.51
CA GLU A 20 -16.99 17.13 20.19
C GLU A 20 -16.71 16.22 21.40
N VAL A 21 -17.73 15.90 22.20
CA VAL A 21 -17.60 14.95 23.32
C VAL A 21 -17.21 13.56 22.82
N LEU A 22 -17.80 13.11 21.71
CA LEU A 22 -17.47 11.84 21.07
C LEU A 22 -16.02 11.82 20.57
N ILE A 23 -15.58 12.87 19.87
CA ILE A 23 -14.20 13.00 19.37
C ILE A 23 -13.21 12.95 20.54
N ARG A 24 -13.44 13.71 21.61
CA ARG A 24 -12.60 13.66 22.83
C ARG A 24 -12.57 12.27 23.48
N ARG A 25 -13.67 11.50 23.38
CA ARG A 25 -13.72 10.12 23.86
C ARG A 25 -12.88 9.19 22.99
N ILE A 26 -12.90 9.38 21.67
CA ILE A 26 -12.02 8.66 20.72
C ILE A 26 -10.55 9.01 20.96
N ASP A 27 -10.23 10.29 21.20
CA ASP A 27 -8.87 10.71 21.52
C ASP A 27 -8.32 9.96 22.74
N LYS A 28 -9.11 9.91 23.82
CA LYS A 28 -8.75 9.17 25.04
C LYS A 28 -8.62 7.67 24.78
N LEU A 29 -9.51 7.10 23.96
CA LEU A 29 -9.46 5.69 23.59
C LEU A 29 -8.17 5.36 22.82
N LEU A 30 -7.85 6.14 21.79
CA LEU A 30 -6.66 5.94 20.95
C LEU A 30 -5.36 6.17 21.71
N LEU A 31 -5.33 7.08 22.68
CA LEU A 31 -4.18 7.26 23.56
C LEU A 31 -3.83 5.99 24.36
N THR A 32 -4.80 5.13 24.67
CA THR A 32 -4.54 3.87 25.42
C THR A 32 -3.64 2.89 24.66
N VAL A 33 -3.60 2.98 23.33
CA VAL A 33 -2.75 2.16 22.46
C VAL A 33 -1.58 2.95 21.87
N GLY A 34 -1.34 4.18 22.35
CA GLY A 34 -0.22 5.01 21.90
C GLY A 34 -0.47 5.79 20.62
N MET A 35 -1.74 6.08 20.28
CA MET A 35 -2.08 7.00 19.19
C MET A 35 -2.52 8.35 19.76
N LYS A 36 -1.88 9.43 19.33
CA LYS A 36 -2.26 10.80 19.71
C LYS A 36 -2.86 11.56 18.53
N TYR A 37 -3.80 12.46 18.80
CA TYR A 37 -4.32 13.35 17.78
C TYR A 37 -3.19 14.22 17.21
N SER A 38 -3.14 14.36 15.88
CA SER A 38 -2.06 15.08 15.20
C SER A 38 -2.19 16.60 15.31
N GLY A 39 -3.38 17.11 15.68
CA GLY A 39 -3.73 18.52 15.56
C GLY A 39 -4.36 18.89 14.21
N VAL A 40 -4.43 17.94 13.26
CA VAL A 40 -4.91 18.17 11.90
C VAL A 40 -6.05 17.22 11.54
N MET A 41 -7.19 17.80 11.17
CA MET A 41 -8.38 17.09 10.68
C MET A 41 -8.83 15.96 11.62
N ASN A 42 -8.89 14.73 11.13
CA ASN A 42 -9.32 13.52 11.85
C ASN A 42 -8.17 12.51 11.97
N MET A 43 -6.93 13.01 12.02
CA MET A 43 -5.72 12.22 11.88
C MET A 43 -5.01 12.02 13.21
N TYR A 44 -4.59 10.79 13.45
CA TYR A 44 -3.84 10.36 14.62
C TYR A 44 -2.47 9.85 14.22
N ILE A 45 -1.48 10.04 15.09
CA ILE A 45 -0.10 9.61 14.87
C ILE A 45 0.40 8.77 16.05
N PRO A 46 1.26 7.77 15.81
CA PRO A 46 1.83 6.94 16.85
C PRO A 46 2.79 7.76 17.72
N THR A 47 2.79 7.52 19.03
CA THR A 47 3.68 8.18 19.98
C THR A 47 5.09 7.59 19.99
N ASP A 48 5.24 6.34 19.56
CA ASP A 48 6.52 5.63 19.47
C ASP A 48 6.78 5.21 18.02
N ARG A 49 7.80 5.81 17.40
CA ARG A 49 8.17 5.54 16.01
C ARG A 49 8.64 4.10 15.80
N GLN A 50 9.33 3.49 16.77
CA GLN A 50 9.85 2.13 16.63
C GLN A 50 8.76 1.07 16.71
N LYS A 51 7.63 1.41 17.34
CA LYS A 51 6.45 0.55 17.46
C LYS A 51 5.29 0.99 16.57
N ARG A 52 5.51 1.94 15.64
CA ARG A 52 4.43 2.58 14.88
C ARG A 52 3.50 1.59 14.17
N ASP A 53 4.06 0.58 13.53
CA ASP A 53 3.27 -0.38 12.75
C ASP A 53 2.32 -1.18 13.67
N GLN A 54 2.81 -1.60 14.83
CA GLN A 54 2.02 -2.31 15.83
C GLN A 54 0.96 -1.42 16.45
N ILE A 55 1.33 -0.18 16.82
CA ILE A 55 0.43 0.80 17.42
C ILE A 55 -0.73 1.13 16.47
N VAL A 56 -0.44 1.39 15.19
CA VAL A 56 -1.47 1.71 14.19
C VAL A 56 -2.38 0.50 13.96
N PHE A 57 -1.83 -0.72 13.90
CA PHE A 57 -2.66 -1.92 13.82
C PHE A 57 -3.59 -2.08 15.03
N GLN A 58 -3.05 -1.93 16.24
CA GLN A 58 -3.83 -2.03 17.49
C GLN A 58 -4.93 -0.97 17.54
N ALA A 59 -4.66 0.24 17.07
CA ALA A 59 -5.66 1.29 16.96
C ALA A 59 -6.78 0.96 15.96
N GLU A 60 -6.48 0.40 14.79
CA GLU A 60 -7.51 -0.08 13.85
C GLU A 60 -8.42 -1.13 14.50
N VAL A 61 -7.82 -2.09 15.23
CA VAL A 61 -8.55 -3.14 15.92
C VAL A 61 -9.43 -2.55 17.02
N LEU A 62 -8.84 -1.70 17.88
CA LEU A 62 -9.53 -1.07 19.01
C LEU A 62 -10.77 -0.28 18.55
N LEU A 63 -10.64 0.53 17.50
CA LEU A 63 -11.77 1.31 16.97
C LEU A 63 -12.90 0.42 16.45
N ARG A 64 -12.56 -0.66 15.75
CA ARG A 64 -13.54 -1.58 15.16
C ARG A 64 -14.25 -2.45 16.21
N GLU A 65 -13.56 -2.83 17.27
CA GLU A 65 -14.08 -3.70 18.33
C GLU A 65 -14.82 -2.93 19.44
N THR A 66 -14.71 -1.61 19.45
CA THR A 66 -15.38 -0.77 20.45
C THR A 66 -16.88 -0.68 20.19
N ASP A 67 -17.68 -1.21 21.12
CA ASP A 67 -19.13 -1.35 20.96
C ASP A 67 -19.86 -0.05 20.61
N TRP A 68 -19.55 1.05 21.30
CA TRP A 68 -20.21 2.33 21.08
C TRP A 68 -19.80 3.03 19.78
N LEU A 69 -18.88 2.45 19.00
CA LEU A 69 -18.48 2.93 17.67
C LEU A 69 -19.14 2.16 16.52
N LYS A 70 -19.86 1.05 16.76
CA LYS A 70 -20.34 0.13 15.71
C LYS A 70 -21.15 0.79 14.58
N ASP A 71 -21.97 1.79 14.90
CA ASP A 71 -22.79 2.51 13.91
C ASP A 71 -22.24 3.91 13.59
N LEU A 72 -21.21 4.35 14.31
CA LEU A 72 -20.62 5.68 14.17
C LEU A 72 -19.34 5.65 13.32
N LEU A 73 -18.54 4.59 13.43
CA LEU A 73 -17.30 4.45 12.67
C LEU A 73 -17.63 4.09 11.22
N ALA A 74 -17.38 5.03 10.32
CA ALA A 74 -17.58 4.80 8.89
C ALA A 74 -16.43 3.95 8.32
N TYR A 75 -15.20 4.40 8.50
CA TYR A 75 -13.99 3.67 8.11
C TYR A 75 -12.73 4.30 8.70
N THR A 76 -11.62 3.56 8.63
CA THR A 76 -10.27 4.05 8.94
C THR A 76 -9.42 4.08 7.69
N LEU A 77 -8.45 5.00 7.64
CA LEU A 77 -7.46 5.06 6.58
C LEU A 77 -6.06 5.12 7.20
N VAL A 78 -5.24 4.10 6.93
CA VAL A 78 -3.82 4.10 7.31
C VAL A 78 -3.02 4.89 6.28
N GLY A 79 -2.34 5.94 6.74
CA GLY A 79 -1.51 6.80 5.89
C GLY A 79 -0.05 6.37 5.87
N THR A 80 0.59 6.56 4.72
CA THR A 80 2.04 6.40 4.54
C THR A 80 2.62 7.70 4.01
N LEU A 81 3.70 8.17 4.63
CA LEU A 81 4.50 9.28 4.13
C LEU A 81 5.36 8.78 2.95
N THR A 82 5.25 9.46 1.80
CA THR A 82 5.90 9.09 0.53
C THR A 82 7.07 10.00 0.15
N ASN A 83 7.50 10.87 1.06
CA ASN A 83 8.66 11.75 0.92
C ASN A 83 9.57 11.66 2.16
N ALA A 84 9.89 10.43 2.58
CA ALA A 84 10.63 10.16 3.81
C ALA A 84 12.03 10.81 3.85
N CYS A 85 12.71 10.89 2.71
CA CYS A 85 13.97 11.64 2.54
C CYS A 85 14.18 12.03 1.07
N PRO A 86 15.09 12.98 0.78
CA PRO A 86 15.60 13.23 -0.57
C PRO A 86 16.28 12.00 -1.18
N MET A 87 16.21 11.87 -2.50
CA MET A 87 16.77 10.71 -3.22
C MET A 87 18.29 10.61 -3.08
N GLU A 88 18.97 11.75 -2.95
CA GLU A 88 20.42 11.87 -2.82
C GLU A 88 20.95 11.33 -1.49
N GLU A 89 20.08 11.25 -0.48
CA GLU A 89 20.44 10.75 0.86
C GLU A 89 20.26 9.24 1.00
N ILE A 90 19.74 8.56 -0.02
CA ILE A 90 19.49 7.12 0.00
C ILE A 90 20.81 6.35 -0.12
N LEU A 91 21.07 5.47 0.84
CA LEU A 91 22.22 4.59 0.84
C LEU A 91 21.89 3.28 0.10
N THR A 92 22.71 2.93 -0.90
CA THR A 92 22.53 1.73 -1.74
C THR A 92 23.72 0.77 -1.69
N ASP A 93 24.66 0.99 -0.79
CA ASP A 93 25.88 0.20 -0.59
C ASP A 93 25.59 -1.27 -0.26
N ALA A 94 24.47 -1.58 0.39
CA ALA A 94 24.04 -2.95 0.67
C ALA A 94 23.33 -3.64 -0.52
N MET A 95 23.10 -2.95 -1.65
CA MET A 95 22.35 -3.49 -2.78
C MET A 95 23.25 -4.19 -3.81
N SER A 96 22.78 -5.33 -4.31
CA SER A 96 23.37 -5.96 -5.50
C SER A 96 22.74 -5.39 -6.78
N ASN A 97 23.53 -5.30 -7.84
CA ASN A 97 23.02 -4.88 -9.15
C ASN A 97 21.87 -5.81 -9.60
N PRO A 98 20.75 -5.25 -10.09
CA PRO A 98 19.67 -6.06 -10.66
C PRO A 98 20.16 -6.79 -11.91
N SER A 99 19.52 -7.92 -12.24
CA SER A 99 19.81 -8.60 -13.50
C SER A 99 19.39 -7.71 -14.69
N PRO A 100 20.08 -7.79 -15.84
CA PRO A 100 19.73 -7.00 -17.02
C PRO A 100 18.29 -7.22 -17.49
N GLU A 101 17.79 -8.45 -17.41
CA GLU A 101 16.43 -8.81 -17.84
C GLU A 101 15.39 -8.16 -16.94
N LYS A 102 15.63 -8.17 -15.62
CA LYS A 102 14.73 -7.55 -14.64
C LYS A 102 14.71 -6.03 -14.79
N LEU A 103 15.87 -5.42 -14.98
CA LEU A 103 15.97 -3.98 -15.23
C LEU A 103 15.25 -3.60 -16.53
N TRP A 104 15.49 -4.34 -17.61
CA TRP A 104 14.84 -4.13 -18.90
C TRP A 104 13.32 -4.23 -18.81
N TYR A 105 12.79 -5.23 -18.09
CA TYR A 105 11.34 -5.40 -17.89
C TYR A 105 10.69 -4.14 -17.29
N TYR A 106 11.27 -3.63 -16.20
CA TYR A 106 10.77 -2.43 -15.54
C TYR A 106 10.97 -1.16 -16.36
N GLU A 107 12.09 -1.07 -17.10
CA GLU A 107 12.36 0.05 -17.98
C GLU A 107 11.40 0.10 -19.17
N GLN A 108 11.03 -1.05 -19.76
CA GLN A 108 10.00 -1.13 -20.81
C GLN A 108 8.65 -0.62 -20.30
N TYR A 109 8.25 -1.03 -19.08
CA TYR A 109 7.04 -0.49 -18.45
C TYR A 109 7.10 1.04 -18.31
N TYR A 110 8.22 1.57 -17.81
CA TYR A 110 8.40 3.02 -17.66
C TYR A 110 8.40 3.74 -19.01
N GLN A 111 9.03 3.20 -20.05
CA GLN A 111 9.03 3.78 -21.39
C GLN A 111 7.62 3.85 -22.00
N LYS A 112 6.77 2.87 -21.69
CA LYS A 112 5.38 2.83 -22.16
C LYS A 112 4.46 3.78 -21.40
N THR A 113 4.61 3.84 -20.07
CA THR A 113 3.62 4.48 -19.17
C THR A 113 4.09 5.81 -18.61
N HIS A 114 5.40 6.07 -18.63
CA HIS A 114 6.08 7.14 -17.90
C HIS A 114 5.90 7.09 -16.37
N GLU A 115 5.49 5.93 -15.84
CA GLU A 115 5.30 5.71 -14.41
C GLU A 115 6.29 4.69 -13.86
N LEU A 116 6.71 4.90 -12.61
CA LEU A 116 7.49 3.90 -11.87
C LEU A 116 6.52 2.91 -11.19
N PRO A 117 6.74 1.59 -11.34
CA PRO A 117 5.73 0.60 -10.95
C PRO A 117 5.65 0.37 -9.44
N HIS A 118 6.67 0.74 -8.67
CA HIS A 118 6.68 0.62 -7.22
C HIS A 118 7.49 1.74 -6.56
N ALA A 119 7.10 2.12 -5.34
CA ALA A 119 7.84 3.05 -4.49
C ALA A 119 9.25 2.53 -4.15
N VAL A 120 10.11 3.45 -3.71
CA VAL A 120 11.38 3.17 -3.04
C VAL A 120 11.12 3.07 -1.55
N VAL A 121 11.67 2.04 -0.91
CA VAL A 121 11.51 1.83 0.53
C VAL A 121 12.87 1.93 1.19
N VAL A 122 12.99 2.77 2.21
CA VAL A 122 14.20 2.95 3.03
C VAL A 122 13.92 2.60 4.49
N ASP A 123 14.96 2.27 5.24
CA ASP A 123 14.86 2.20 6.70
C ASP A 123 15.17 3.54 7.38
N GLU A 124 15.12 3.58 8.71
CA GLU A 124 15.39 4.76 9.52
C GLU A 124 16.81 5.35 9.34
N ASN A 125 17.75 4.56 8.80
CA ASN A 125 19.11 5.00 8.48
C ASN A 125 19.26 5.39 7.00
N LYS A 126 18.14 5.50 6.27
CA LYS A 126 18.07 5.80 4.83
C LYS A 126 18.70 4.71 3.95
N GLN A 127 18.94 3.52 4.51
CA GLN A 127 19.37 2.38 3.71
C GLN A 127 18.21 1.88 2.87
N LEU A 128 18.43 1.69 1.57
CA LEU A 128 17.45 1.10 0.67
C LEU A 128 17.11 -0.34 1.09
N ARG A 129 15.82 -0.65 1.18
CA ARG A 129 15.26 -1.94 1.60
C ARG A 129 14.53 -2.67 0.47
N ASP A 130 13.83 -1.92 -0.38
CA ASP A 130 13.20 -2.41 -1.62
C ASP A 130 13.04 -1.24 -2.59
N GLY A 131 12.67 -1.53 -3.83
CA GLY A 131 12.46 -0.52 -4.86
C GLY A 131 13.74 -0.07 -5.57
N TYR A 132 14.83 -0.86 -5.49
CA TYR A 132 16.13 -0.46 -6.06
C TYR A 132 16.06 -0.13 -7.56
N ILE A 133 15.28 -0.89 -8.34
CA ILE A 133 15.13 -0.62 -9.77
C ILE A 133 14.38 0.70 -10.01
N SER A 134 13.35 1.01 -9.23
CA SER A 134 12.69 2.33 -9.30
C SER A 134 13.65 3.47 -8.94
N TYR A 135 14.52 3.28 -7.94
CA TYR A 135 15.58 4.24 -7.63
C TYR A 135 16.53 4.46 -8.81
N LEU A 136 16.99 3.38 -9.47
CA LEU A 136 17.88 3.48 -10.62
C LEU A 136 17.21 4.19 -11.81
N LEU A 137 15.95 3.87 -12.09
CA LEU A 137 15.18 4.51 -13.17
C LEU A 137 14.88 5.98 -12.85
N ALA A 138 14.47 6.29 -11.62
CA ALA A 138 14.26 7.66 -11.15
C ALA A 138 15.52 8.51 -11.33
N LYS A 139 16.68 7.97 -10.96
CA LYS A 139 17.98 8.62 -11.15
C LYS A 139 18.36 8.78 -12.62
N LYS A 140 18.18 7.75 -13.44
CA LYS A 140 18.50 7.76 -14.88
C LYS A 140 17.67 8.81 -15.63
N TYR A 141 16.38 8.86 -15.34
CA TYR A 141 15.41 9.69 -16.06
C TYR A 141 15.08 11.01 -15.37
N HIS A 142 15.66 11.30 -14.21
CA HIS A 142 15.43 12.50 -13.40
C HIS A 142 13.94 12.73 -13.09
N VAL A 143 13.23 11.65 -12.76
CA VAL A 143 11.80 11.69 -12.43
C VAL A 143 11.55 11.53 -10.93
N PRO A 144 10.48 12.15 -10.39
CA PRO A 144 10.12 11.97 -8.99
C PRO A 144 9.76 10.51 -8.69
N VAL A 145 10.03 10.09 -7.46
CA VAL A 145 9.70 8.75 -6.96
C VAL A 145 9.15 8.84 -5.54
N GLU A 146 8.13 8.03 -5.24
CA GLU A 146 7.63 7.88 -3.88
C GLU A 146 8.69 7.17 -3.02
N ILE A 147 9.11 7.80 -1.93
CA ILE A 147 10.10 7.28 -0.97
C ILE A 147 9.42 7.09 0.38
N CYS A 148 9.23 5.83 0.76
CA CYS A 148 8.58 5.44 2.00
C CYS A 148 9.62 4.94 3.02
N GLU A 149 9.47 5.32 4.29
CA GLU A 149 10.26 4.73 5.36
C GLU A 149 9.60 3.45 5.90
N MET A 150 10.40 2.49 6.36
CA MET A 150 9.97 1.37 7.20
C MET A 150 10.87 1.27 8.45
N VAL A 151 10.39 0.69 9.55
CA VAL A 151 11.24 0.47 10.75
C VAL A 151 12.00 -0.83 10.58
N SER A 152 13.32 -0.82 10.48
CA SER A 152 14.16 -1.96 10.05
C SER A 152 13.89 -3.28 10.79
N ALA A 153 13.52 -3.20 12.07
CA ALA A 153 13.17 -4.35 12.92
C ALA A 153 11.83 -5.01 12.57
N GLN A 154 11.01 -4.38 11.73
CA GLN A 154 9.68 -4.86 11.32
C GLN A 154 9.73 -5.58 9.98
N PRO A 155 8.87 -6.59 9.76
CA PRO A 155 8.79 -7.24 8.46
C PRO A 155 8.21 -6.29 7.42
N LEU A 156 8.76 -6.36 6.21
CA LEU A 156 8.28 -5.68 5.01
C LEU A 156 7.78 -6.72 4.00
N ARG A 157 6.64 -6.45 3.35
CA ARG A 157 6.13 -7.25 2.23
C ARG A 157 5.67 -6.35 1.09
N LYS A 158 6.06 -6.73 -0.13
CA LYS A 158 5.47 -6.20 -1.35
C LYS A 158 4.05 -6.77 -1.50
N ILE A 159 3.10 -5.90 -1.81
CA ILE A 159 1.71 -6.27 -2.05
C ILE A 159 1.26 -5.81 -3.42
N VAL A 160 0.38 -6.58 -4.04
CA VAL A 160 -0.30 -6.23 -5.28
C VAL A 160 -1.77 -5.98 -4.97
N LYS A 161 -2.27 -4.84 -5.44
CA LYS A 161 -3.70 -4.56 -5.53
C LYS A 161 -4.16 -4.90 -6.93
N GLY A 162 -5.18 -5.73 -7.05
CA GLY A 162 -5.65 -6.21 -8.35
C GLY A 162 -7.13 -6.51 -8.37
N MET A 163 -7.64 -6.78 -9.56
CA MET A 163 -9.03 -7.18 -9.80
C MET A 163 -9.05 -8.59 -10.37
N HIS A 164 -10.09 -9.35 -10.05
CA HIS A 164 -10.28 -10.68 -10.62
C HIS A 164 -10.55 -10.61 -12.12
N VAL A 165 -9.92 -11.50 -12.88
CA VAL A 165 -10.06 -11.60 -14.34
C VAL A 165 -10.33 -13.04 -14.78
N GLU A 166 -10.86 -13.19 -15.98
CA GLU A 166 -10.96 -14.47 -16.67
C GLU A 166 -10.41 -14.36 -18.09
N PHE A 167 -10.02 -15.51 -18.62
CA PHE A 167 -9.66 -15.63 -20.01
C PHE A 167 -10.86 -16.16 -20.79
N SER A 168 -11.41 -15.34 -21.68
CA SER A 168 -12.55 -15.67 -22.54
C SER A 168 -12.38 -15.03 -23.92
N ASP A 169 -12.77 -15.76 -24.97
CA ASP A 169 -12.61 -15.35 -26.38
C ASP A 169 -11.18 -14.95 -26.76
N GLY A 170 -10.18 -15.64 -26.21
CA GLY A 170 -8.77 -15.35 -26.48
C GLY A 170 -8.25 -14.08 -25.81
N LYS A 171 -9.02 -13.44 -24.92
CA LYS A 171 -8.64 -12.20 -24.24
C LYS A 171 -8.87 -12.29 -22.73
N TRP A 172 -8.09 -11.53 -21.96
CA TRP A 172 -8.35 -11.33 -20.54
C TRP A 172 -9.47 -10.31 -20.36
N ARG A 173 -10.44 -10.60 -19.48
CA ARG A 173 -11.57 -9.72 -19.17
C ARG A 173 -11.74 -9.57 -17.67
N LYS A 174 -12.17 -8.38 -17.23
CA LYS A 174 -12.47 -8.11 -15.81
C LYS A 174 -13.75 -8.84 -15.41
N LYS A 175 -13.70 -9.59 -14.30
CA LYS A 175 -14.90 -10.18 -13.68
C LYS A 175 -15.68 -9.18 -12.84
N SER A 176 -14.98 -8.23 -12.21
CA SER A 176 -15.57 -7.19 -11.36
C SER A 176 -14.59 -6.04 -11.13
N ASP A 177 -15.08 -4.86 -10.75
CA ASP A 177 -14.26 -3.73 -10.31
C ASP A 177 -13.78 -3.83 -8.86
N LYS A 178 -14.14 -4.91 -8.15
CA LYS A 178 -13.72 -5.12 -6.78
C LYS A 178 -12.21 -5.34 -6.72
N ARG A 179 -11.52 -4.45 -6.01
CA ARG A 179 -10.08 -4.53 -5.77
C ARG A 179 -9.82 -5.34 -4.51
N CYS A 180 -8.86 -6.24 -4.63
CA CYS A 180 -8.38 -7.11 -3.56
C CYS A 180 -6.86 -7.00 -3.46
N ILE A 181 -6.30 -7.44 -2.34
CA ILE A 181 -4.88 -7.28 -2.01
C ILE A 181 -4.25 -8.64 -1.73
N TRP A 182 -3.06 -8.86 -2.29
CA TRP A 182 -2.26 -10.07 -2.05
C TRP A 182 -0.79 -9.73 -1.81
N ILE A 183 -0.10 -10.59 -1.06
CA ILE A 183 1.36 -10.54 -0.91
C ILE A 183 2.02 -11.07 -2.17
N TYR A 184 2.93 -10.29 -2.72
CA TYR A 184 3.80 -10.71 -3.81
C TYR A 184 5.17 -11.11 -3.25
N SER A 185 5.44 -12.41 -3.23
CA SER A 185 6.70 -12.98 -2.71
C SER A 185 7.52 -13.72 -3.79
N LEU A 186 7.13 -13.57 -5.05
CA LEU A 186 7.80 -14.18 -6.20
C LEU A 186 9.07 -13.39 -6.56
N ARG A 187 10.02 -14.03 -7.26
CA ARG A 187 11.29 -13.37 -7.66
C ARG A 187 11.15 -12.59 -8.95
N GLU A 188 10.24 -13.06 -9.79
CA GLU A 188 9.83 -12.51 -11.07
C GLU A 188 9.45 -11.04 -10.91
N PRO A 189 9.84 -10.15 -11.83
CA PRO A 189 9.36 -8.79 -11.83
C PRO A 189 7.84 -8.77 -12.00
N VAL A 190 7.22 -7.69 -11.53
CA VAL A 190 5.77 -7.46 -11.64
C VAL A 190 5.52 -5.97 -11.80
N VAL A 191 4.62 -5.62 -12.71
CA VAL A 191 4.15 -4.26 -13.01
C VAL A 191 2.62 -4.23 -13.12
N PRO A 192 1.97 -3.06 -13.02
CA PRO A 192 0.56 -2.92 -13.39
C PRO A 192 0.28 -3.47 -14.80
N GLY A 193 -0.83 -4.19 -14.94
CA GLY A 193 -1.20 -4.92 -16.15
C GLY A 193 -0.90 -6.42 -16.08
N ASP A 194 0.06 -6.86 -15.26
CA ASP A 194 0.44 -8.27 -15.20
C ASP A 194 -0.68 -9.18 -14.70
N ILE A 195 -0.80 -10.35 -15.32
CA ILE A 195 -1.72 -11.40 -14.88
C ILE A 195 -1.01 -12.33 -13.91
N LEU A 196 -1.62 -12.51 -12.75
CA LEU A 196 -1.14 -13.38 -11.68
C LEU A 196 -2.19 -14.42 -11.33
N MET A 197 -1.75 -15.60 -10.93
CA MET A 197 -2.60 -16.56 -10.23
C MET A 197 -2.49 -16.32 -8.72
N ALA A 198 -3.62 -16.05 -8.08
CA ALA A 198 -3.70 -15.71 -6.66
C ALA A 198 -4.48 -16.76 -5.87
N ASN A 199 -4.13 -16.94 -4.59
CA ASN A 199 -4.95 -17.71 -3.66
C ASN A 199 -6.13 -16.86 -3.19
N THR A 200 -7.34 -17.40 -3.30
CA THR A 200 -8.59 -16.76 -2.86
C THR A 200 -9.30 -17.64 -1.82
N LYS A 201 -10.36 -17.14 -1.19
CA LYS A 201 -11.16 -17.93 -0.23
C LYS A 201 -11.80 -19.17 -0.86
N THR A 202 -12.09 -19.13 -2.16
CA THR A 202 -12.81 -20.20 -2.90
C THR A 202 -11.88 -21.04 -3.77
N GLY A 203 -10.56 -20.86 -3.68
CA GLY A 203 -9.58 -21.55 -4.53
C GLY A 203 -8.64 -20.59 -5.25
N ALA A 204 -7.86 -21.10 -6.21
CA ALA A 204 -7.01 -20.25 -7.04
C ALA A 204 -7.85 -19.51 -8.09
N ASP A 205 -7.52 -18.25 -8.36
CA ASP A 205 -8.14 -17.46 -9.43
C ASP A 205 -7.11 -16.52 -10.07
N PHE A 206 -7.43 -15.96 -11.23
CA PHE A 206 -6.57 -15.00 -11.92
C PHE A 206 -6.91 -13.57 -11.54
N ILE A 207 -5.87 -12.75 -11.43
CA ILE A 207 -6.00 -11.32 -11.16
C ILE A 207 -5.15 -10.54 -12.16
N CYS A 208 -5.61 -9.34 -12.49
CA CYS A 208 -4.78 -8.32 -13.15
C CYS A 208 -4.27 -7.34 -12.11
N VAL A 209 -2.96 -7.10 -12.10
CA VAL A 209 -2.31 -6.13 -11.21
C VAL A 209 -2.74 -4.72 -11.59
N HIS A 210 -3.27 -3.99 -10.63
CA HIS A 210 -3.62 -2.58 -10.80
C HIS A 210 -2.57 -1.66 -10.20
N ARG A 211 -2.05 -1.97 -9.01
CA ARG A 211 -1.03 -1.19 -8.32
C ARG A 211 -0.16 -2.09 -7.46
N ILE A 212 1.11 -1.73 -7.31
CA ILE A 212 2.04 -2.37 -6.39
C ILE A 212 2.31 -1.41 -5.24
N GLU A 213 2.21 -1.90 -4.03
CA GLU A 213 2.47 -1.15 -2.81
C GLU A 213 3.28 -2.02 -1.84
N TYR A 214 3.51 -1.50 -0.63
CA TYR A 214 4.20 -2.21 0.43
C TYR A 214 3.38 -2.18 1.71
N THR A 215 3.57 -3.19 2.54
CA THR A 215 3.03 -3.25 3.89
C THR A 215 4.14 -3.62 4.86
N ALA A 216 4.16 -2.93 6.00
CA ALA A 216 5.13 -3.13 7.08
C ALA A 216 4.43 -3.47 8.39
N GLY A 217 5.13 -4.18 9.27
CA GLY A 217 4.62 -4.63 10.56
C GLY A 217 4.09 -6.07 10.51
N ARG A 218 4.33 -6.82 11.58
CA ARG A 218 4.02 -8.26 11.66
C ARG A 218 2.55 -8.56 11.40
N GLU A 219 1.67 -7.79 12.03
CA GLU A 219 0.23 -7.98 12.00
C GLU A 219 -0.39 -7.53 10.66
N PHE A 220 0.13 -6.46 10.05
CA PHE A 220 -0.30 -6.08 8.70
C PHE A 220 0.17 -7.09 7.65
N CYS A 221 1.41 -7.57 7.75
CA CYS A 221 1.98 -8.55 6.83
C CYS A 221 1.27 -9.92 6.86
N SER A 222 0.46 -10.22 7.89
CA SER A 222 -0.29 -11.47 7.98
C SER A 222 -1.72 -11.38 7.43
N LYS A 223 -2.21 -10.18 7.07
CA LYS A 223 -3.61 -9.95 6.64
C LYS A 223 -3.95 -10.60 5.28
N TYR A 224 -2.97 -10.78 4.40
CA TYR A 224 -3.23 -11.07 2.99
C TYR A 224 -2.72 -12.45 2.55
N ALA A 225 -3.48 -13.08 1.66
CA ALA A 225 -3.04 -14.28 0.95
C ALA A 225 -1.89 -13.95 -0.01
N LYS A 226 -1.11 -14.98 -0.37
CA LYS A 226 0.01 -14.85 -1.30
C LYS A 226 -0.40 -15.11 -2.75
N ILE A 227 0.27 -14.42 -3.67
CA ILE A 227 0.32 -14.79 -5.08
C ILE A 227 1.00 -16.15 -5.24
N ARG A 228 0.41 -17.00 -6.07
CA ARG A 228 0.89 -18.35 -6.36
C ARG A 228 1.86 -18.37 -7.54
N GLN A 229 1.55 -17.64 -8.60
CA GLN A 229 2.33 -17.67 -9.84
C GLN A 229 2.18 -16.38 -10.65
N HIS A 230 3.26 -15.97 -11.32
CA HIS A 230 3.26 -14.96 -12.37
C HIS A 230 2.98 -15.62 -13.72
N MET A 231 1.98 -15.14 -14.47
CA MET A 231 1.58 -15.79 -15.73
C MET A 231 2.39 -15.34 -16.95
N ASN A 232 3.31 -14.37 -16.76
CA ASN A 232 4.17 -13.80 -17.80
C ASN A 232 3.38 -13.25 -19.01
N THR A 233 2.19 -12.73 -18.73
CA THR A 233 1.32 -12.06 -19.70
C THR A 233 0.75 -10.81 -19.06
N ASN A 234 0.53 -9.79 -19.87
CA ASN A 234 -0.19 -8.59 -19.46
C ASN A 234 -1.64 -8.67 -19.98
N MET A 235 -2.55 -8.05 -19.25
CA MET A 235 -3.85 -7.69 -19.78
C MET A 235 -3.62 -6.61 -20.84
N GLU A 236 -4.02 -6.88 -22.08
CA GLU A 236 -4.06 -5.83 -23.11
C GLU A 236 -4.97 -4.70 -22.60
N GLU A 237 -4.52 -3.45 -22.75
CA GLU A 237 -5.39 -2.29 -22.53
C GLU A 237 -6.55 -2.42 -23.51
N GLY A 238 -7.71 -2.85 -22.99
CA GLY A 238 -8.95 -2.71 -23.74
C GLY A 238 -9.12 -1.23 -24.05
N GLU A 239 -9.38 -0.91 -25.33
CA GLU A 239 -9.62 0.44 -25.83
C GLU A 239 -10.28 1.29 -24.75
N SER A 240 -9.56 2.32 -24.29
CA SER A 240 -10.16 3.36 -23.48
C SER A 240 -11.31 3.93 -24.32
N THR A 241 -12.53 3.50 -24.00
CA THR A 241 -13.71 4.24 -24.38
C THR A 241 -13.63 5.53 -23.56
N HIS A 242 -12.88 6.49 -24.10
CA HIS A 242 -13.02 7.90 -23.78
C HIS A 242 -14.46 8.27 -24.09
N HIS A 243 -15.36 8.01 -23.15
CA HIS A 243 -16.60 8.75 -23.08
C HIS A 243 -16.23 10.12 -22.53
N GLU A 244 -15.99 11.02 -23.47
CA GLU A 244 -16.06 12.46 -23.27
C GLU A 244 -17.24 12.80 -22.36
N LYS A 245 -16.96 13.58 -21.32
CA LYS A 245 -17.93 14.45 -20.66
C LYS A 245 -17.29 15.80 -20.46
#